data_AF-A0A258WGV3-F1
#
_entry.id   AF-A0A258WGV3-F1
#
_cell.length_a   1.000
_cell.length_b   1.000
_cell.length_c   1.000
_cell.angle_alpha   90.00
_cell.angle_beta   90.00
_cell.angle_gamma   90.00
#
_symmetry.space_group_name_H-M   'P 1'
#
loop_
_entity.id
_entity.type
_entity.pdbx_description
1 polymer ?
#
loop_
_entity_poly.entity_id
_entity_poly.type
_entity_poly.pdbx_seq_one_letter_code
_entity_poly.pdbx_strand_id
1 'polypeptide(L)'
;MSIGYAAGLVMLFQRMQTTAFGLCLTAAGRCAFTNYIGTTVLMGAIFSGWGLALGPELPRQWLPAFVALGWAAMLAWPRWWLARFGQGPLEAIWRRLALPRVNPVR
;
A
#
# COMPACT_ATOMS: atom_id res chain seq x y z
N MET A 1 -26.99 9.28 0.73
CA MET A 1 -26.05 9.32 1.89
C MET A 1 -24.63 8.97 1.48
N SER A 2 -24.37 7.80 0.89
CA SER A 2 -23.00 7.37 0.50
C SER A 2 -22.27 8.31 -0.47
N ILE A 3 -22.98 8.91 -1.42
CA ILE A 3 -22.42 9.89 -2.37
C ILE A 3 -21.95 11.17 -1.66
N GLY A 4 -22.66 11.60 -0.61
CA GLY A 4 -22.28 12.79 0.17
C GLY A 4 -20.97 12.58 0.93
N TYR A 5 -20.78 11.40 1.52
CA TYR A 5 -19.52 11.04 2.16
C TYR A 5 -18.36 10.95 1.15
N ALA A 6 -18.59 10.34 -0.02
CA ALA A 6 -17.59 10.28 -1.07
C ALA A 6 -17.19 11.67 -1.57
N ALA A 7 -18.17 12.56 -1.82
CA ALA A 7 -17.92 13.94 -2.22
C ALA A 7 -17.12 14.71 -1.16
N GLY A 8 -17.49 14.57 0.13
CA GLY A 8 -16.76 15.19 1.24
C GLY A 8 -15.30 14.72 1.32
N LEU A 9 -15.05 13.41 1.17
CA LEU A 9 -13.70 12.85 1.15
C LEU A 9 -12.88 13.35 -0.03
N VAL A 10 -13.46 13.44 -1.23
CA VAL A 10 -12.77 13.97 -2.42
C VAL A 10 -12.40 15.43 -2.22
N MET A 11 -13.32 16.26 -1.70
CA MET A 11 -13.05 17.68 -1.44
C MET A 11 -11.95 17.88 -0.38
N LEU A 12 -11.98 17.08 0.69
CA LEU A 12 -10.94 17.11 1.72
C LEU A 12 -9.59 16.67 1.14
N PHE A 13 -9.58 15.61 0.34
CA PHE A 13 -8.37 15.10 -0.27
C PHE A 13 -7.75 16.10 -1.25
N GLN A 14 -8.54 16.84 -2.02
CA GLN A 14 -8.03 17.90 -2.90
C GLN A 14 -7.28 19.00 -2.16
N ARG A 15 -7.63 19.27 -0.89
CA ARG A 15 -6.87 20.21 -0.04
C ARG A 15 -5.62 19.59 0.58
N MET A 16 -5.65 18.29 0.86
CA MET A 16 -4.56 17.59 1.53
C MET A 16 -3.49 17.04 0.59
N GLN A 17 -3.81 16.80 -0.69
CA GLN A 17 -2.92 16.14 -1.66
C GLN A 17 -1.58 16.86 -1.87
N THR A 18 -1.52 18.18 -1.61
CA THR A 18 -0.29 19.00 -1.72
C THR A 18 0.58 18.94 -0.46
N THR A 19 0.05 18.44 0.66
CA THR A 19 0.80 18.27 1.90
C THR A 19 1.73 17.06 1.83
N ALA A 20 2.77 17.03 2.66
CA ALA A 20 3.68 15.87 2.76
C ALA A 20 2.93 14.56 3.05
N PHE A 21 1.91 14.61 3.91
CA PHE A 21 1.06 13.46 4.22
C PHE A 21 0.21 13.03 3.02
N GLY A 22 -0.42 13.98 2.30
CA GLY A 22 -1.19 13.68 1.10
C GLY A 22 -0.35 13.07 -0.02
N LEU A 23 0.91 13.51 -0.17
CA LEU A 23 1.85 12.90 -1.11
C LEU A 23 2.21 11.46 -0.74
N CYS A 24 2.44 11.19 0.55
CA CYS A 24 2.67 9.81 1.03
C CYS A 24 1.44 8.93 0.80
N LEU A 25 0.24 9.43 1.10
CA LEU A 25 -1.01 8.70 0.88
C LEU A 25 -1.25 8.43 -0.62
N THR A 26 -0.97 9.40 -1.48
CA THR A 26 -1.03 9.25 -2.95
C THR A 26 -0.03 8.20 -3.44
N ALA A 27 1.21 8.24 -2.92
CA ALA A 27 2.23 7.24 -3.26
C ALA A 27 1.82 5.84 -2.81
N ALA A 28 1.30 5.70 -1.59
CA ALA A 28 0.80 4.44 -1.06
C ALA A 28 -0.40 3.90 -1.86
N GLY A 29 -1.30 4.78 -2.31
CA GLY A 29 -2.43 4.41 -3.17
C GLY A 29 -2.00 3.94 -4.56
N ARG A 30 -0.96 4.55 -5.15
CA ARG A 30 -0.38 4.09 -6.43
C ARG A 30 0.28 2.72 -6.36
N CYS A 31 0.68 2.30 -5.15
CA CYS A 31 1.24 0.99 -4.86
C CYS A 31 0.30 0.15 -3.99
N ALA A 32 -1.03 0.36 -4.07
CA ALA A 32 -1.98 -0.29 -3.17
C ALA A 32 -1.96 -1.83 -3.25
N PHE A 33 -1.83 -2.39 -4.45
CA PHE A 33 -1.77 -3.83 -4.64
C PHE A 33 -0.45 -4.41 -4.12
N THR A 34 0.67 -3.75 -4.42
CA THR A 34 1.96 -4.15 -3.86
C THR A 34 1.96 -4.04 -2.34
N ASN A 35 1.40 -2.95 -1.79
CA ASN A 35 1.30 -2.75 -0.34
C ASN A 35 0.47 -3.83 0.32
N TYR A 36 -0.66 -4.20 -0.27
CA TYR A 36 -1.53 -5.24 0.28
C TYR A 36 -0.81 -6.59 0.36
N ILE A 37 -0.23 -7.04 -0.77
CA ILE A 37 0.48 -8.32 -0.82
C ILE A 37 1.74 -8.26 0.03
N GLY A 38 2.55 -7.20 -0.08
CA GLY A 38 3.77 -7.03 0.68
C GLY A 38 3.54 -7.04 2.18
N THR A 39 2.53 -6.32 2.68
CA THR A 39 2.19 -6.30 4.11
C THR A 39 1.67 -7.66 4.58
N THR A 40 0.84 -8.33 3.76
CA THR A 40 0.32 -9.67 4.07
C THR A 40 1.45 -10.69 4.17
N VAL A 41 2.36 -10.70 3.20
CA VAL A 41 3.53 -11.58 3.20
C VAL A 41 4.45 -11.26 4.37
N LEU A 42 4.69 -9.98 4.66
CA LEU A 42 5.56 -9.55 5.76
C LEU A 42 4.99 -9.96 7.12
N MET A 43 3.72 -9.66 7.38
CA MET A 43 3.08 -10.04 8.65
C MET A 43 2.89 -11.56 8.75
N GLY A 44 2.57 -12.22 7.63
CA GLY A 44 2.53 -13.67 7.54
C GLY A 44 3.88 -14.29 7.88
N ALA A 45 4.98 -13.80 7.29
CA ALA A 45 6.32 -14.28 7.57
C ALA A 45 6.75 -14.02 9.02
N ILE A 46 6.33 -12.93 9.65
CA ILE A 46 6.66 -12.65 11.05
C ILE A 46 5.88 -13.58 11.99
N PHE A 47 4.56 -13.69 11.81
CA PHE A 47 3.68 -14.30 12.80
C PHE A 47 3.29 -15.75 12.51
N SER A 48 3.34 -16.19 11.26
CA SER A 48 2.94 -17.53 10.86
C SER A 48 4.11 -18.52 10.93
N GLY A 49 3.79 -19.80 11.11
CA GLY A 49 4.77 -20.88 11.31
C GLY A 49 5.71 -21.17 10.13
N TRP A 50 5.47 -20.59 8.96
CA TRP A 50 6.35 -20.74 7.79
C TRP A 50 7.49 -19.71 7.75
N GLY A 51 7.53 -18.75 8.68
CA GLY A 51 8.60 -17.77 8.80
C GLY A 51 9.21 -17.75 10.19
N LEU A 52 9.12 -16.62 10.91
CA LEU A 52 9.70 -16.44 12.25
C LEU A 52 8.85 -17.05 13.36
N ALA A 53 7.61 -17.48 13.07
CA ALA A 53 6.71 -18.12 14.01
C ALA A 53 6.54 -17.33 15.34
N LEU A 54 6.64 -16.00 15.33
CA LEU A 54 6.54 -15.16 16.53
C LEU A 54 5.10 -15.07 17.08
N GLY A 55 4.10 -15.57 16.34
CA GLY A 55 2.69 -15.50 16.74
C GLY A 55 2.37 -16.08 18.13
N PRO A 56 2.82 -17.30 18.47
CA PRO A 56 2.55 -17.93 19.76
C PRO A 56 3.36 -17.33 20.93
N GLU A 57 4.56 -16.83 20.65
CA GLU A 57 5.50 -16.36 21.67
C GLU A 57 5.36 -14.87 21.98
N LEU A 58 4.81 -14.08 21.05
CA LEU A 58 4.72 -12.63 21.21
C LEU A 58 3.56 -12.23 22.14
N PRO A 59 3.82 -11.47 23.22
CA PRO A 59 2.76 -10.94 24.06
C PRO A 59 1.84 -10.02 23.25
N ARG A 60 0.51 -10.19 23.40
CA ARG A 60 -0.52 -9.45 22.62
C ARG A 60 -0.40 -7.93 22.72
N GLN A 61 0.17 -7.40 23.80
CA GLN A 61 0.43 -5.97 23.98
C GLN A 61 1.39 -5.37 22.94
N TRP A 62 2.23 -6.20 22.30
CA TRP A 62 3.19 -5.75 21.28
C TRP A 62 2.59 -5.73 19.87
N LEU A 63 1.48 -6.42 19.61
CA LEU A 63 0.83 -6.44 18.30
C LEU A 63 0.55 -5.02 17.73
N PRO A 64 0.03 -4.06 18.52
CA PRO A 64 -0.18 -2.69 18.03
C PRO A 64 1.08 -2.02 17.50
N ALA A 65 2.26 -2.33 18.07
CA ALA A 65 3.53 -1.78 17.59
C ALA A 65 3.87 -2.32 16.19
N PHE A 66 3.64 -3.61 15.93
CA PHE A 66 3.84 -4.20 14.60
C PHE A 66 2.86 -3.63 13.57
N VAL A 67 1.62 -3.35 13.96
CA VAL A 67 0.64 -2.68 13.08
C VAL A 67 1.12 -1.27 12.73
N ALA A 68 1.56 -0.50 13.72
CA ALA A 68 2.08 0.85 13.49
C ALA A 68 3.33 0.83 12.58
N LEU A 69 4.24 -0.13 12.78
CA LEU A 69 5.40 -0.34 11.90
C LEU A 69 4.98 -0.72 10.48
N GLY A 70 3.97 -1.58 10.34
CA GLY A 70 3.39 -1.94 9.05
C GLY A 70 2.83 -0.72 8.31
N TRP A 71 2.09 0.14 8.99
CA TRP A 71 1.59 1.39 8.41
C TRP A 71 2.72 2.35 8.04
N ALA A 72 3.72 2.52 8.90
CA ALA A 72 4.88 3.35 8.61
C ALA A 72 5.61 2.86 7.36
N ALA A 73 5.86 1.55 7.27
CA ALA A 73 6.45 0.93 6.08
C ALA A 73 5.58 1.20 4.85
N MET A 74 4.28 0.90 4.91
CA MET A 74 3.29 1.07 3.83
C MET A 74 3.24 2.49 3.27
N LEU A 75 3.50 3.51 4.11
CA LEU A 75 3.51 4.92 3.70
C LEU A 75 4.88 5.43 3.25
N ALA A 76 5.98 4.91 3.82
CA ALA A 76 7.33 5.42 3.57
C ALA A 76 7.95 4.88 2.27
N TRP A 77 7.89 3.56 2.05
CA TRP A 77 8.58 2.93 0.92
C TRP A 77 8.04 3.32 -0.48
N PRO A 78 6.73 3.55 -0.70
CA PRO A 78 6.20 3.78 -2.05
C PRO A 78 6.75 5.06 -2.67
N ARG A 79 6.99 6.09 -1.86
CA ARG A 79 7.51 7.38 -2.34
C ARG A 79 8.92 7.22 -2.91
N TRP A 80 9.79 6.50 -2.21
CA TRP A 80 11.15 6.20 -2.69
C TRP A 80 11.11 5.33 -3.96
N TRP A 81 10.27 4.31 -3.98
CA TRP A 81 10.16 3.40 -5.12
C TRP A 81 9.61 4.09 -6.38
N LEU A 82 8.51 4.84 -6.24
CA LEU A 82 7.87 5.53 -7.35
C LEU A 82 8.75 6.63 -7.93
N ALA A 83 9.62 7.26 -7.13
CA ALA A 83 10.61 8.21 -7.64
C ALA A 83 11.62 7.56 -8.60
N ARG A 84 11.88 6.24 -8.46
CA ARG A 84 12.85 5.51 -9.29
C ARG A 84 12.21 4.75 -10.45
N PHE A 85 11.06 4.13 -10.24
CA PHE A 85 10.43 3.21 -11.21
C PHE A 85 9.09 3.70 -11.76
N GLY A 86 8.51 4.76 -11.20
CA GLY A 86 7.25 5.37 -11.66
C GLY A 86 5.97 4.53 -11.40
N GLN A 87 6.09 3.24 -11.13
CA GLN A 87 4.96 2.34 -10.86
C GLN A 87 5.30 1.30 -9.80
N GLY A 88 4.27 0.82 -9.08
CA GLY A 88 4.42 -0.30 -8.17
C GLY A 88 4.76 -1.60 -8.91
N PRO A 89 5.58 -2.50 -8.33
CA PRO A 89 6.09 -3.68 -9.01
C PRO A 89 4.98 -4.68 -9.35
N LEU A 90 4.09 -4.99 -8.39
CA LEU A 90 2.97 -5.89 -8.65
C LEU A 90 1.90 -5.23 -9.53
N GLU A 91 1.72 -3.92 -9.44
CA GLU A 91 0.85 -3.16 -10.34
C GLU A 91 1.36 -3.23 -11.79
N ALA A 92 2.68 -3.17 -12.00
CA ALA A 92 3.28 -3.30 -13.32
C ALA A 92 3.05 -4.70 -13.91
N ILE A 93 3.26 -5.73 -13.09
CA ILE A 93 3.02 -7.13 -13.48
C ILE A 93 1.54 -7.34 -13.77
N TRP A 94 0.67 -6.90 -12.87
CA TRP A 94 -0.78 -6.98 -13.03
C TRP A 94 -1.26 -6.27 -14.29
N ARG A 95 -0.76 -5.06 -14.57
CA ARG A 95 -1.11 -4.30 -15.78
C ARG A 95 -0.72 -5.07 -17.05
N ARG A 96 0.38 -5.82 -17.04
CA ARG A 96 0.81 -6.67 -18.17
C ARG A 96 -0.02 -7.94 -18.33
N LEU A 97 -0.59 -8.46 -17.25
CA LEU A 97 -1.38 -9.70 -17.24
C LEU A 97 -2.88 -9.45 -17.47
N ALA A 98 -3.42 -8.39 -16.88
CA ALA A 98 -4.86 -8.12 -16.83
C ALA A 98 -5.35 -7.31 -18.03
N LEU A 99 -4.50 -6.49 -18.65
CA LEU A 99 -4.89 -5.74 -19.84
C LEU A 99 -4.49 -6.53 -21.10
N PRO A 100 -5.42 -6.72 -22.06
CA PRO A 100 -5.06 -7.11 -23.41
C PRO A 100 -3.98 -6.16 -23.93
N ARG A 101 -3.00 -6.69 -24.66
CA ARG A 101 -2.05 -5.83 -25.40
C ARG A 101 -2.84 -5.04 -26.42
N VAL A 102 -3.29 -3.84 -26.06
CA VAL A 102 -3.81 -2.88 -27.03
C VAL A 102 -2.61 -2.49 -27.87
N ASN A 103 -2.48 -3.10 -29.04
CA ASN A 103 -1.53 -2.64 -30.03
C ASN A 103 -1.86 -1.17 -30.29
N PRO A 104 -0.90 -0.24 -30.15
CA PRO A 104 -1.11 1.12 -30.61
C PRO A 104 -1.44 1.02 -32.10
N VAL A 105 -2.67 1.37 -32.47
CA VAL A 105 -3.03 1.60 -33.87
C VAL A 105 -2.11 2.73 -34.33
N ARG A 106 -1.17 2.39 -35.21
CA ARG A 106 -0.25 3.33 -35.83
C ARG A 106 -1.00 4.36 -36.67
#